data_AF-A0A9E1WPI7-F1
#
_entry.id   AF-A0A9E1WPI7-F1
#
_cell.length_a   1.000
_cell.length_b   1.000
_cell.length_c   1.000
_cell.angle_alpha   90.00
_cell.angle_beta   90.00
_cell.angle_gamma   90.00
#
_symmetry.space_group_name_H-M   'P 1'
#
loop_
_entity.id
_entity.type
_entity.pdbx_description
1 polymer ?
#
loop_
_entity_poly.entity_id
_entity_poly.type
_entity_poly.pdbx_seq_one_letter_code
_entity_poly.pdbx_strand_id
1 'polypeptide(L)'
;MRYLVRYDADDSKWLVIDSLSAGQTVGCHDQKPRALTQAKSEERLWHRFGAVDRVFHAACQMALGRRRMADPLADPSAEFT
;
A
#
# COMPACT_ATOMS: atom_id res chain seq x y z
N MET A 1 -15.28 0.90 -9.57
CA MET A 1 -15.41 0.98 -8.11
C MET A 1 -14.42 0.01 -7.49
N ARG A 2 -13.30 0.50 -6.92
CA ARG A 2 -12.29 -0.35 -6.27
C ARG A 2 -12.72 -0.76 -4.85
N TYR A 3 -13.35 0.17 -4.13
CA TYR A 3 -13.78 -0.04 -2.75
C TYR A 3 -15.26 -0.39 -2.70
N LEU A 4 -15.60 -1.43 -1.95
CA LEU A 4 -16.97 -1.91 -1.69
C LEU A 4 -17.36 -1.56 -0.26
N VAL A 5 -18.63 -1.23 -0.05
CA VAL A 5 -19.22 -1.14 1.29
C VAL A 5 -20.16 -2.33 1.50
N ARG A 6 -19.86 -3.16 2.51
CA ARG A 6 -20.65 -4.36 2.85
C ARG A 6 -21.10 -4.28 4.30
N TYR A 7 -22.33 -4.71 4.58
CA TYR A 7 -22.77 -4.89 5.96
C TYR A 7 -22.32 -6.26 6.45
N ASP A 8 -21.67 -6.28 7.61
CA ASP A 8 -21.33 -7.47 8.36
C ASP A 8 -22.38 -7.67 9.45
N ALA A 9 -23.13 -8.77 9.35
CA ALA A 9 -24.22 -9.08 10.26
C ALA A 9 -23.70 -9.62 11.60
N ASP A 10 -22.53 -10.26 11.61
CA ASP A 10 -21.98 -10.89 12.82
C ASP A 10 -21.53 -9.82 13.82
N ASP A 11 -20.82 -8.80 13.31
CA ASP A 11 -20.35 -7.66 14.13
C ASP A 11 -21.33 -6.46 14.12
N SER A 12 -22.40 -6.53 13.33
CA SER A 12 -23.35 -5.42 13.10
C SER A 12 -22.66 -4.13 12.61
N LYS A 13 -21.65 -4.25 11.75
CA LYS A 13 -20.84 -3.13 11.24
C LYS A 13 -20.93 -2.98 9.72
N TRP A 14 -20.60 -1.79 9.24
CA TRP A 14 -20.38 -1.49 7.83
C TRP A 14 -18.88 -1.52 7.53
N LEU A 15 -18.47 -2.50 6.72
CA LEU A 15 -17.09 -2.69 6.30
C LEU A 15 -16.81 -1.97 4.98
N VAL A 16 -15.64 -1.36 4.88
CA VAL A 16 -15.06 -0.87 3.63
C VAL A 16 -14.01 -1.87 3.20
N ILE A 17 -14.19 -2.43 2.01
CA ILE A 17 -13.38 -3.55 1.50
C ILE A 17 -12.67 -3.11 0.22
N ASP A 18 -11.35 -3.30 0.15
CA ASP A 18 -10.60 -3.15 -1.09
C ASP A 18 -10.76 -4.41 -1.95
N SER A 19 -11.52 -4.29 -3.03
CA SER A 19 -11.87 -5.41 -3.91
C SER A 19 -10.69 -5.91 -4.73
N LEU A 20 -9.59 -5.13 -4.83
CA LEU A 20 -8.40 -5.51 -5.57
C LEU A 20 -7.31 -6.15 -4.68
N SER A 21 -7.33 -5.88 -3.38
CA SER A 21 -6.36 -6.41 -2.41
C SER A 21 -6.92 -7.63 -1.68
N ALA A 22 -7.27 -8.68 -2.42
CA ALA A 22 -7.82 -9.94 -1.88
C ALA A 22 -9.08 -9.78 -0.99
N GLY A 23 -9.83 -8.68 -1.14
CA GLY A 23 -10.98 -8.40 -0.27
C GLY A 23 -10.59 -7.96 1.14
N GLN A 24 -9.41 -7.35 1.31
CA GLN A 24 -8.98 -6.81 2.60
C GLN A 24 -9.95 -5.73 3.10
N THR A 25 -10.32 -5.82 4.37
CA THR A 25 -11.09 -4.76 5.05
C THR A 25 -10.15 -3.62 5.44
N VAL A 26 -10.47 -2.41 4.99
CA VAL A 26 -9.69 -1.19 5.23
C VAL A 26 -10.42 -0.20 6.15
N GLY A 27 -11.69 -0.46 6.48
CA GLY A 27 -12.47 0.37 7.38
C GLY A 27 -13.66 -0.38 7.96
N CYS A 28 -14.07 0.02 9.16
CA CYS A 28 -15.20 -0.56 9.88
C CYS A 28 -15.96 0.58 10.59
N HIS A 29 -17.28 0.63 10.42
CA HIS A 29 -18.11 1.73 10.91
C HIS A 29 -19.47 1.25 11.42
N ASP A 30 -20.01 1.95 12.42
CA ASP A 30 -21.36 1.68 12.92
C ASP A 30 -22.47 2.16 11.97
N GLN A 31 -22.14 3.09 11.06
CA GLN A 31 -23.11 3.78 10.23
C GLN A 31 -22.72 3.72 8.74
N LYS A 32 -23.68 3.29 7.90
CA LYS A 32 -23.52 3.21 6.43
C LYS A 32 -22.98 4.51 5.79
N PRO A 33 -23.48 5.71 6.14
CA PRO A 33 -23.00 6.95 5.51
C PRO A 33 -21.51 7.22 5.77
N ARG A 34 -20.98 6.81 6.93
CA ARG A 34 -19.56 6.96 7.27
C ARG A 34 -18.70 6.03 6.41
N ALA A 35 -19.10 4.77 6.29
CA ALA A 35 -18.44 3.79 5.41
C ALA A 35 -18.43 4.24 3.93
N LEU A 36 -19.54 4.79 3.44
CA LEU A 36 -19.62 5.34 2.08
C LEU A 36 -18.71 6.55 1.89
N THR A 37 -18.60 7.41 2.91
CA THR A 37 -17.72 8.58 2.87
C THR A 37 -16.26 8.16 2.79
N GLN A 38 -15.84 7.18 3.61
CA GLN A 38 -14.50 6.63 3.54
C GLN A 38 -14.23 5.99 2.17
N ALA A 39 -15.11 5.10 1.69
CA ALA A 39 -14.93 4.44 0.40
C ALA A 39 -14.73 5.43 -0.76
N LYS A 40 -15.51 6.53 -0.80
CA LYS A 40 -15.33 7.61 -1.79
C LYS A 40 -14.00 8.35 -1.63
N SER A 41 -13.56 8.59 -0.41
CA SER A 41 -12.27 9.23 -0.15
C SER A 41 -11.10 8.34 -0.58
N GLU A 42 -11.15 7.05 -0.27
CA GLU A 42 -10.15 6.07 -0.71
C GLU A 42 -10.11 5.95 -2.24
N GLU A 43 -11.26 5.93 -2.90
CA GLU A 43 -11.34 5.92 -4.37
C GLU A 43 -10.72 7.18 -4.97
N ARG A 44 -11.00 8.37 -4.39
CA ARG A 44 -10.35 9.63 -4.82
C ARG A 44 -8.84 9.63 -4.61
N LEU A 45 -8.38 9.14 -3.46
CA LEU A 45 -6.94 9.04 -3.16
C LEU A 45 -6.25 8.10 -4.15
N TRP A 46 -6.87 6.96 -4.42
CA TRP A 46 -6.37 6.00 -5.41
C TRP A 46 -6.33 6.60 -6.82
N HIS A 47 -7.36 7.32 -7.25
CA HIS A 47 -7.32 8.00 -8.56
C HIS A 47 -6.26 9.10 -8.63
N ARG A 48 -5.99 9.80 -7.51
CA ARG A 48 -5.02 10.89 -7.46
C ARG A 48 -3.58 10.40 -7.43
N PHE A 49 -3.30 9.33 -6.69
CA PHE A 49 -1.93 8.87 -6.42
C PHE A 49 -1.61 7.51 -7.07
N GLY A 50 -2.60 6.83 -7.66
CA GLY A 50 -2.47 5.49 -8.20
C GLY A 50 -2.31 4.42 -7.13
N ALA A 51 -2.00 3.19 -7.56
CA ALA A 51 -1.45 2.20 -6.65
C ALA A 51 -0.13 2.75 -6.10
N VAL A 52 -0.06 2.87 -4.77
CA VAL A 52 1.11 3.35 -4.01
C VAL A 52 2.39 2.61 -4.39
N ASP A 53 2.30 1.44 -5.03
CA ASP A 53 3.43 0.71 -5.61
C ASP A 53 4.38 1.57 -6.46
N ARG A 54 3.92 2.47 -7.33
CA ARG A 54 4.90 3.23 -8.15
C ARG A 54 5.67 4.27 -7.35
N VAL A 55 5.02 4.94 -6.41
CA VAL A 55 5.64 6.00 -5.60
C VAL A 55 6.51 5.40 -4.49
N PHE A 56 6.03 4.34 -3.84
CA PHE A 56 6.77 3.63 -2.81
C PHE A 56 7.93 2.81 -3.39
N HIS A 57 7.75 2.13 -4.52
CA HIS A 57 8.84 1.38 -5.16
C HIS A 57 9.93 2.30 -5.71
N ALA A 58 9.57 3.47 -6.26
CA ALA A 58 10.54 4.49 -6.67
C ALA A 58 11.27 5.12 -5.46
N ALA A 59 10.57 5.40 -4.35
CA ALA A 59 11.17 5.91 -3.13
C ALA A 59 12.12 4.88 -2.48
N CYS A 60 11.75 3.60 -2.46
CA CYS A 60 12.60 2.51 -2.00
C CYS A 60 13.80 2.28 -2.92
N GLN A 61 13.64 2.35 -4.25
CA GLN A 61 14.77 2.27 -5.20
C GLN A 61 15.74 3.44 -5.03
N MET A 62 15.24 4.66 -4.79
CA MET A 62 16.10 5.84 -4.51
C MET A 62 16.82 5.73 -3.15
N ALA A 63 16.16 5.15 -2.13
CA ALA A 63 16.77 4.91 -0.82
C ALA A 63 17.82 3.79 -0.85
N LEU A 64 17.62 2.74 -1.66
CA LEU A 64 18.55 1.62 -1.82
C LEU A 64 19.68 1.92 -2.82
N GLY A 65 19.45 2.77 -3.83
CA GLY A 65 20.47 3.23 -4.77
C GLY A 65 21.53 4.12 -4.13
N ARG A 66 21.21 4.81 -3.02
CA ARG A 66 22.17 5.60 -2.23
C ARG A 66 23.09 4.78 -1.33
N ARG A 67 22.82 3.50 -1.09
CA ARG A 67 23.69 2.61 -0.28
C ARG A 67 24.75 1.86 -1.09
N ARG A 68 24.89 2.12 -2.39
CA ARG A 68 25.88 1.44 -3.26
C ARG A 68 27.06 2.32 -3.68
N MET A 69 27.37 3.37 -2.90
CA MET A 69 28.54 4.23 -3.10
C MET A 69 29.21 4.56 -1.75
N ALA A 70 29.44 3.54 -0.93
CA ALA A 70 30.30 3.64 0.25
C ALA A 70 30.94 2.27 0.53
N ASP A 71 31.92 1.91 -0.31
CA ASP A 71 33.22 1.45 0.17
C ASP A 71 34.22 1.41 -1.01
N PRO A 72 35.24 2.30 -1.03
CA PRO A 72 36.43 2.12 -1.84
C PRO A 72 37.44 1.28 -1.03
N LEU A 73 38.00 0.23 -1.66
CA LEU A 73 39.11 -0.60 -1.16
C LEU A 73 38.76 -1.68 -0.12
N ALA A 74 38.35 -2.85 -0.62
CA ALA A 74 38.88 -4.13 -0.14
C ALA A 74 38.74 -5.13 -1.29
N ASP A 75 39.86 -5.40 -1.97
CA ASP A 75 40.03 -6.58 -2.82
C ASP A 75 40.67 -7.67 -1.95
N PRO A 76 39.96 -8.77 -1.65
CA PRO A 76 40.60 -9.94 -1.12
C PRO A 76 40.24 -11.12 -2.02
N SER A 77 40.94 -11.36 -3.14
CA SER A 77 41.24 -12.71 -3.69
C SER A 77 41.89 -12.71 -5.09
N ALA A 78 42.81 -11.78 -5.40
CA ALA A 78 43.67 -11.89 -6.59
C ALA A 78 45.11 -12.31 -6.26
N GLU A 79 45.28 -13.25 -5.33
CA GLU A 79 46.52 -14.01 -5.15
C GLU A 79 46.17 -15.47 -4.83
N PHE A 80 45.95 -16.29 -5.85
CA PHE A 80 46.39 -17.68 -5.82
C PHE A 80 46.85 -18.05 -7.24
N THR A 81 48.03 -18.64 -7.23
CA THR A 81 49.00 -18.94 -8.29
C THR A 81 48.45 -19.67 -9.51
#